data_AF-A0A024GK64-F1
#
_entry.id   AF-A0A024GK64-F1
#
_cell.length_a   1.000
_cell.length_b   1.000
_cell.length_c   1.000
_cell.angle_alpha   90.00
_cell.angle_beta   90.00
_cell.angle_gamma   90.00
#
_symmetry.space_group_name_H-M   'P 1'
#
loop_
_entity.id
_entity.type
_entity.pdbx_description
1 polymer ?
#
loop_
_entity_poly.entity_id
_entity_poly.type
_entity_poly.pdbx_seq_one_letter_code
_entity_poly.pdbx_strand_id
1 'polypeptide(L)'
;MRQKPGTRTFSAHEKLFHKAKTALQREFKRIKLFHIRKIVQQLKKLQTESSQCASTESTQTQLSKLKHKYDTLKGIDQDDLVGLALQKTRFLHVFDDLQELRTHYEREKPESSEEKQLKNKLISHKRLQPIYDSMDQIVRNEIRKQDKSEARAMKSKQKKEVLVGGRSNRAPESLFLSTLSGSNHAQNNYDEEGIDSNDDVAEFLGESKKKKNRPGQMARRQKAIRREQEMLTDQRRRQKTTKYGPSRCTSAPISSKLSRSKPTGRAVSNTTRYIAASVPSERTGAKLKPGSCITTPVNNDHPSWQAKRMLKEKERLLIAAPVGKKIRFGDDE
;
A
#
# COMPACT_ATOMS: atom_id res chain seq x y z
N MET A 1 34.29 11.53 -25.80
CA MET A 1 32.99 10.83 -25.93
C MET A 1 32.32 10.76 -24.56
N ARG A 2 31.21 11.48 -24.32
CA ARG A 2 30.48 11.36 -23.04
C ARG A 2 29.68 10.06 -23.08
N GLN A 3 30.01 9.09 -22.23
CA GLN A 3 29.19 7.90 -22.08
C GLN A 3 27.78 8.34 -21.66
N LYS A 4 26.77 7.91 -22.43
CA LYS A 4 25.38 8.17 -22.07
C LYS A 4 25.13 7.44 -20.75
N PRO A 5 24.66 8.13 -19.69
CA PRO A 5 24.35 7.46 -18.44
C PRO A 5 23.32 6.37 -18.73
N GLY A 6 23.69 5.12 -18.44
CA GLY A 6 22.78 3.99 -18.58
C GLY A 6 21.54 4.21 -17.73
N THR A 7 20.37 3.81 -18.24
CA THR A 7 19.11 3.91 -17.50
C THR A 7 19.18 3.02 -16.26
N ARG A 8 19.39 3.62 -15.08
CA ARG A 8 19.32 2.90 -13.79
C ARG A 8 17.93 2.27 -13.65
N THR A 9 17.89 0.96 -13.45
CA THR A 9 16.64 0.25 -13.16
C THR A 9 16.37 0.36 -11.67
N PHE A 10 15.22 0.93 -11.30
CA PHE A 10 14.84 1.09 -9.90
C PHE A 10 14.37 -0.25 -9.30
N SER A 11 14.81 -0.55 -8.08
CA SER A 11 14.31 -1.68 -7.27
C SER A 11 12.80 -1.54 -7.03
N ALA A 12 12.12 -2.67 -6.79
CA ALA A 12 10.70 -2.65 -6.44
C ALA A 12 10.45 -1.83 -5.16
N HIS A 13 11.38 -1.89 -4.20
CA HIS A 13 11.31 -1.14 -2.94
C HIS A 13 11.49 0.36 -3.16
N GLU A 14 12.43 0.77 -4.02
CA GLU A 14 12.61 2.19 -4.41
C GLU A 14 11.34 2.76 -5.07
N LYS A 15 10.66 1.98 -5.93
CA LYS A 15 9.39 2.39 -6.55
C LYS A 15 8.27 2.58 -5.53
N LEU A 16 8.17 1.68 -4.55
CA LEU A 16 7.21 1.77 -3.46
C LEU A 16 7.50 2.99 -2.57
N PHE A 17 8.77 3.19 -2.20
CA PHE A 17 9.23 4.37 -1.47
C PHE A 17 8.88 5.67 -2.21
N HIS A 18 9.18 5.77 -3.50
CA HIS A 18 8.87 6.96 -4.29
C HIS A 18 7.36 7.24 -4.34
N LYS A 19 6.54 6.19 -4.47
CA LYS A 19 5.07 6.30 -4.44
C LYS A 19 4.58 6.80 -3.08
N ALA A 20 5.10 6.27 -1.97
CA ALA A 20 4.76 6.70 -0.62
C ALA A 20 5.20 8.15 -0.36
N LYS A 21 6.45 8.50 -0.69
CA LYS A 21 6.99 9.87 -0.63
C LYS A 21 6.10 10.86 -1.38
N THR A 22 5.74 10.55 -2.63
CA THR A 22 4.90 11.42 -3.46
C THR A 22 3.50 11.61 -2.87
N ALA A 23 2.91 10.55 -2.31
CA ALA A 23 1.60 10.62 -1.66
C ALA A 23 1.65 11.51 -0.40
N LEU A 24 2.66 11.31 0.45
CA LEU A 24 2.89 12.11 1.66
C LEU A 24 3.12 13.59 1.32
N GLN A 25 4.00 13.90 0.37
CA GLN A 25 4.26 15.29 -0.06
C GLN A 25 2.98 16.00 -0.51
N ARG A 26 2.12 15.32 -1.28
CA ARG A 26 0.85 15.88 -1.75
C ARG A 26 -0.11 16.18 -0.59
N GLU A 27 -0.26 15.27 0.36
CA GLU A 27 -1.12 15.51 1.53
C GLU A 27 -0.52 16.55 2.48
N PHE A 28 0.78 16.52 2.78
CA PHE A 28 1.43 17.54 3.59
C PHE A 28 1.28 18.93 2.99
N LYS A 29 1.41 19.08 1.67
CA LYS A 29 1.15 20.36 0.99
C LYS A 29 -0.28 20.86 1.24
N ARG A 30 -1.27 19.97 1.18
CA ARG A 30 -2.69 20.31 1.44
C ARG A 30 -2.94 20.68 2.90
N ILE A 31 -2.38 19.91 3.83
CA ILE A 31 -2.51 20.12 5.28
C ILE A 31 -1.83 21.43 5.69
N LYS A 32 -0.60 21.67 5.23
CA LYS A 32 0.13 22.92 5.46
C LYS A 32 -0.65 24.13 4.93
N LEU A 33 -1.16 24.04 3.70
CA LEU A 33 -2.00 25.12 3.12
C LEU A 33 -3.27 25.37 3.94
N PHE A 34 -3.93 24.32 4.44
CA PHE A 34 -5.10 24.46 5.30
C PHE A 34 -4.78 25.21 6.60
N HIS A 35 -3.70 24.83 7.29
CA HIS A 35 -3.29 25.50 8.51
C HIS A 35 -2.85 26.96 8.27
N ILE A 36 -2.13 27.23 7.17
CA ILE A 36 -1.76 28.58 6.78
C ILE A 36 -3.02 29.44 6.58
N ARG A 37 -4.01 28.95 5.83
CA ARG A 37 -5.29 29.66 5.60
C ARG A 37 -6.02 29.95 6.92
N LYS A 38 -6.04 28.99 7.84
CA LYS A 38 -6.64 29.16 9.17
C LYS A 38 -5.95 30.27 9.97
N ILE A 39 -4.61 30.30 9.98
CA ILE A 39 -3.84 31.35 10.67
C ILE A 39 -4.09 32.72 10.03
N VAL A 40 -4.09 32.81 8.69
CA VAL A 40 -4.37 34.06 7.97
C VAL A 40 -5.78 34.58 8.28
N GLN A 41 -6.77 33.70 8.37
CA GLN A 41 -8.13 34.09 8.77
C GLN A 41 -8.18 34.62 10.20
N GLN A 42 -7.45 33.99 11.14
CA GLN A 42 -7.35 34.48 12.53
C GLN A 42 -6.65 35.83 12.60
N LEU A 43 -5.55 36.01 11.87
CA LEU A 43 -4.85 37.29 11.77
C LEU A 43 -5.76 38.40 11.25
N LYS A 44 -6.55 38.13 10.20
CA LYS A 44 -7.51 39.11 9.67
C LYS A 44 -8.57 39.51 10.69
N LYS A 45 -9.12 38.55 11.44
CA LYS A 45 -10.13 38.82 12.49
C LYS A 45 -9.55 39.69 13.61
N LEU A 46 -8.37 39.33 14.12
CA LEU A 46 -7.70 40.11 15.16
C LEU A 46 -7.29 41.50 14.68
N GLN A 47 -6.90 41.65 13.41
CA GLN A 47 -6.64 42.96 12.83
C GLN A 47 -7.91 43.82 12.80
N THR A 48 -9.05 43.29 12.36
CA THR A 48 -10.31 44.02 12.36
C THR A 48 -10.77 44.39 13.77
N GLU A 49 -10.60 43.49 14.75
CA GLU A 49 -10.91 43.76 16.17
C GLU A 49 -10.00 44.85 16.75
N SER A 50 -8.70 44.83 16.42
CA SER A 50 -7.74 45.85 16.86
C SER A 50 -7.97 47.24 16.25
N SER A 51 -8.65 47.32 15.10
CA SER A 51 -9.02 48.60 14.48
C SER A 51 -10.31 49.19 15.06
N GLN A 52 -11.16 48.38 15.69
CA GLN A 52 -12.46 48.81 16.23
C GLN A 52 -12.41 49.12 17.73
N CYS A 53 -11.60 48.40 18.50
CA CYS A 53 -11.39 48.63 19.92
C CYS A 53 -10.01 49.23 20.17
N ALA A 54 -9.86 50.07 21.22
CA ALA A 54 -8.56 50.56 21.65
C ALA A 54 -7.59 49.38 21.82
N SER A 55 -6.49 49.40 21.05
CA SER A 55 -5.52 48.30 20.98
C SER A 55 -4.99 47.95 22.36
N THR A 56 -5.37 46.78 22.88
CA THR A 56 -4.83 46.26 24.14
C THR A 56 -3.51 45.53 23.88
N GLU A 57 -2.55 45.63 24.80
CA GLU A 57 -1.27 44.92 24.71
C GLU A 57 -1.47 43.41 24.47
N SER A 58 -2.53 42.83 25.05
CA SER A 58 -2.95 41.45 24.82
C SER A 58 -3.16 41.13 23.33
N THR A 59 -3.91 41.96 22.60
CA THR A 59 -4.15 41.73 21.16
C THR A 59 -2.87 41.81 20.33
N GLN A 60 -1.96 42.73 20.69
CA GLN A 60 -0.67 42.86 20.02
C GLN A 60 0.21 41.62 20.23
N THR A 61 0.26 41.08 21.46
CA THR A 61 1.02 39.83 21.72
C THR A 61 0.44 38.64 20.96
N GLN A 62 -0.89 38.54 20.83
CA GLN A 62 -1.53 37.48 20.04
C GLN A 62 -1.23 37.59 18.55
N LEU A 63 -1.25 38.81 17.99
CA LEU A 63 -0.86 39.06 16.60
C LEU A 63 0.60 38.65 16.35
N SER A 64 1.52 39.01 17.24
CA SER A 64 2.93 38.62 17.14
C SER A 64 3.11 37.10 17.19
N LYS A 65 2.41 36.40 18.10
CA LYS A 65 2.43 34.93 18.18
C LYS A 65 1.90 34.26 16.91
N LEU A 66 0.81 34.76 16.34
CA LEU A 66 0.24 34.19 15.10
C LEU A 66 1.11 34.48 13.87
N LYS A 67 1.75 35.66 13.80
CA LYS A 67 2.73 35.98 12.75
C LYS A 67 3.93 35.04 12.83
N HIS A 68 4.53 34.89 14.01
CA HIS A 68 5.62 33.93 14.23
C HIS A 68 5.23 32.51 13.79
N LYS A 69 4.06 32.03 14.24
CA LYS A 69 3.55 30.71 13.86
C LYS A 69 3.34 30.56 12.35
N TYR A 70 2.87 31.61 11.66
CA TYR A 70 2.73 31.62 10.21
C TYR A 70 4.11 31.46 9.53
N ASP A 71 5.11 32.21 9.99
CA ASP A 71 6.46 32.17 9.43
C ASP A 71 7.12 30.82 9.69
N THR A 72 7.02 30.26 10.91
CA THR A 72 7.48 28.90 11.21
C THR A 72 6.79 27.87 10.31
N LEU A 73 5.45 27.92 10.19
CA LEU A 73 4.71 26.98 9.37
C LEU A 73 5.11 27.06 7.90
N LYS A 74 5.34 28.28 7.39
CA LYS A 74 5.80 28.53 6.02
C LYS A 74 7.22 27.99 5.80
N GLY A 75 8.11 28.12 6.80
CA GLY A 75 9.49 27.66 6.77
C GLY A 75 9.68 26.14 6.82
N ILE A 76 8.76 25.38 7.42
CA ILE A 76 8.88 23.91 7.53
C ILE A 76 9.04 23.25 6.14
N ASP A 77 10.12 22.50 5.95
CA ASP A 77 10.35 21.73 4.73
C ASP A 77 9.38 20.52 4.65
N GLN A 78 8.87 20.24 3.45
CA GLN A 78 8.01 19.09 3.20
C GLN A 78 8.79 17.78 3.31
N ASP A 79 10.06 17.77 2.91
CA ASP A 79 10.87 16.56 2.95
C ASP A 79 11.20 16.13 4.39
N ASP A 80 11.35 17.08 5.32
CA ASP A 80 11.50 16.78 6.75
C ASP A 80 10.23 16.12 7.33
N LEU A 81 9.04 16.63 6.96
CA LEU A 81 7.76 16.02 7.36
C LEU A 81 7.58 14.61 6.80
N VAL A 82 8.04 14.38 5.56
CA VAL A 82 8.06 13.04 4.95
C VAL A 82 8.99 12.13 5.72
N GLY A 83 10.20 12.59 6.06
CA GLY A 83 11.15 11.81 6.87
C GLY A 83 10.55 11.32 8.18
N LEU A 84 9.96 12.24 8.96
CA LEU A 84 9.30 11.91 10.23
C LEU A 84 8.11 10.96 10.05
N ALA A 85 7.33 11.13 8.97
CA ALA A 85 6.23 10.22 8.64
C ALA A 85 6.70 8.79 8.28
N LEU A 86 7.78 8.68 7.53
CA LEU A 86 8.41 7.39 7.18
C LEU A 86 9.03 6.72 8.41
N GLN A 87 9.61 7.52 9.32
CA GLN A 87 10.16 7.03 10.59
C GLN A 87 9.05 6.49 11.50
N LYS A 88 7.93 7.23 11.63
CA LYS A 88 6.78 6.83 12.45
C LYS A 88 6.20 5.46 12.03
N THR A 89 6.17 5.19 10.73
CA THR A 89 5.66 3.92 10.16
C THR A 89 6.72 2.82 10.07
N ARG A 90 7.96 3.09 10.52
CA ARG A 90 9.13 2.20 10.37
C ARG A 90 9.37 1.74 8.92
N PHE A 91 8.86 2.48 7.94
CA PHE A 91 8.86 2.06 6.54
C PHE A 91 10.26 1.80 6.00
N LEU A 92 11.23 2.64 6.36
CA LEU A 92 12.62 2.52 5.93
C LEU A 92 13.41 1.42 6.64
N HIS A 93 12.91 0.87 7.75
CA HIS A 93 13.65 -0.12 8.55
C HIS A 93 13.50 -1.55 8.02
N VAL A 94 12.51 -1.79 7.17
CA VAL A 94 12.20 -3.15 6.69
C VAL A 94 12.88 -3.47 5.35
N PHE A 95 13.32 -2.44 4.61
CA PHE A 95 13.92 -2.63 3.29
C PHE A 95 15.42 -2.36 3.34
N ASP A 96 16.24 -3.41 3.20
CA ASP A 96 17.70 -3.31 3.21
C ASP A 96 18.22 -2.38 2.10
N ASP A 97 17.60 -2.45 0.91
CA ASP A 97 17.93 -1.59 -0.24
C ASP A 97 17.77 -0.08 0.04
N LEU A 98 17.06 0.31 1.11
CA LEU A 98 16.77 1.70 1.46
C LEU A 98 17.61 2.22 2.64
N GLN A 99 18.65 1.49 3.07
CA GLN A 99 19.47 1.88 4.22
C GLN A 99 20.18 3.23 4.02
N GLU A 100 20.63 3.55 2.81
CA GLU A 100 21.22 4.86 2.49
C GLU A 100 20.22 6.01 2.62
N LEU A 101 18.96 5.77 2.26
CA LEU A 101 17.90 6.75 2.42
C LEU A 101 17.54 6.95 3.90
N ARG A 102 17.62 5.88 4.70
CA ARG A 102 17.41 5.94 6.15
C ARG A 102 18.39 6.90 6.82
N THR A 103 19.69 6.76 6.56
CA THR A 103 20.71 7.65 7.14
C THR A 103 20.53 9.10 6.71
N HIS A 104 20.05 9.35 5.48
CA HIS A 104 19.71 10.68 5.02
C HIS A 104 18.58 11.32 5.84
N TYR A 105 17.53 10.56 6.20
CA TYR A 105 16.38 11.08 6.94
C TYR A 105 16.56 11.11 8.46
N GLU A 106 17.44 10.27 9.02
CA GLU A 106 17.76 10.28 10.46
C GLU A 106 18.71 11.42 10.86
N ARG A 107 19.21 12.21 9.90
CA ARG A 107 20.08 13.35 10.18
C ARG A 107 19.29 14.44 10.91
N GLU A 108 19.40 14.44 12.24
CA GLU A 108 18.75 15.42 13.10
C GLU A 108 19.21 16.84 12.73
N LYS A 109 18.25 17.69 12.39
CA LYS A 109 18.46 19.13 12.31
C LYS A 109 18.15 19.73 13.70
N PRO A 110 18.92 20.72 14.17
CA PRO A 110 18.58 21.42 15.40
C PRO A 110 17.27 22.20 15.19
N GLU A 111 16.17 21.64 15.71
CA GLU A 111 14.83 22.21 15.59
C GLU A 111 14.40 22.85 16.91
N SER A 112 13.78 24.03 16.82
CA SER A 112 13.14 24.68 17.97
C SER A 112 12.00 23.80 18.52
N SER A 113 11.77 23.86 19.83
CA SER A 113 10.68 23.13 20.50
C SER A 113 9.31 23.42 19.85
N GLU A 114 9.06 24.68 19.48
CA GLU A 114 7.81 25.08 18.81
C GLU A 114 7.66 24.47 17.42
N GLU A 115 8.78 24.37 16.67
CA GLU A 115 8.80 23.76 15.35
C GLU A 115 8.49 22.26 15.44
N LYS A 116 9.09 21.55 16.41
CA LYS A 116 8.82 20.13 16.68
C LYS A 116 7.35 19.90 17.01
N GLN A 117 6.75 20.73 17.86
CA GLN A 117 5.31 20.64 18.17
C GLN A 117 4.44 20.85 16.92
N LEU A 118 4.82 21.78 16.05
CA LEU A 118 4.10 22.05 14.82
C LEU A 118 4.24 20.90 13.81
N LYS A 119 5.44 20.34 13.65
CA LYS A 119 5.71 19.14 12.85
C LYS A 119 4.87 17.95 13.35
N ASN A 120 4.88 17.68 14.65
CA ASN A 120 4.07 16.62 15.27
C ASN A 120 2.57 16.82 15.02
N LYS A 121 2.09 18.07 15.10
CA LYS A 121 0.68 18.39 14.80
C LYS A 121 0.31 18.13 13.34
N LEU A 122 1.22 18.40 12.39
CA LEU A 122 0.99 18.13 10.96
C LEU A 122 1.02 16.63 10.65
N ILE A 123 1.90 15.87 11.31
CA ILE A 123 2.05 14.41 11.15
C ILE A 123 0.84 13.67 11.74
N SER A 124 0.29 14.12 12.87
CA SER A 124 -0.89 13.52 13.49
C SER A 124 -2.22 13.94 12.84
N HIS A 125 -2.18 14.56 11.66
CA HIS A 125 -3.38 15.01 10.97
C HIS A 125 -4.19 13.83 10.39
N LYS A 126 -5.49 13.74 10.72
CA LYS A 126 -6.40 12.63 10.34
C LYS A 126 -6.38 12.26 8.86
N ARG A 127 -6.14 13.22 7.97
CA ARG A 127 -6.04 12.98 6.51
C ARG A 127 -4.87 12.06 6.10
N LEU A 128 -3.83 11.95 6.93
CA LEU A 128 -2.68 11.08 6.66
C LEU A 128 -2.96 9.62 7.05
N GLN A 129 -3.98 9.36 7.88
CA GLN A 129 -4.26 8.03 8.40
C GLN A 129 -4.37 6.95 7.32
N PRO A 130 -5.09 7.14 6.20
CA PRO A 130 -5.17 6.11 5.16
C PRO A 130 -3.82 5.82 4.48
N ILE A 131 -2.91 6.79 4.44
CA ILE A 131 -1.56 6.59 3.90
C ILE A 131 -0.74 5.78 4.89
N TYR A 132 -0.83 6.09 6.20
CA TYR A 132 -0.17 5.32 7.25
C TYR A 132 -0.65 3.87 7.30
N ASP A 133 -1.96 3.64 7.29
CA ASP A 133 -2.52 2.29 7.29
C ASP A 133 -2.02 1.48 6.09
N SER A 134 -1.95 2.10 4.90
CA SER A 134 -1.41 1.46 3.70
C SER A 134 0.09 1.17 3.82
N MET A 135 0.87 2.04 4.46
CA MET A 135 2.31 1.83 4.67
C MET A 135 2.56 0.75 5.70
N ASP A 136 1.84 0.76 6.81
CA ASP A 136 1.91 -0.27 7.84
C ASP A 136 1.53 -1.64 7.29
N GLN A 137 0.53 -1.71 6.40
CA GLN A 137 0.18 -2.95 5.72
C GLN A 137 1.32 -3.47 4.84
N ILE A 138 2.02 -2.58 4.12
CA ILE A 138 3.19 -2.94 3.31
C ILE A 138 4.31 -3.46 4.21
N VAL A 139 4.61 -2.74 5.29
CA VAL A 139 5.62 -3.09 6.30
C VAL A 139 5.34 -4.47 6.90
N ARG A 140 4.11 -4.71 7.38
CA ARG A 140 3.70 -6.03 7.92
C ARG A 140 3.86 -7.16 6.90
N ASN A 141 3.50 -6.90 5.63
CA ASN A 141 3.62 -7.91 4.58
C ASN A 141 5.08 -8.25 4.28
N GLU A 142 5.98 -7.27 4.33
CA GLU A 142 7.39 -7.50 4.05
C GLU A 142 8.10 -8.21 5.22
N ILE A 143 7.82 -7.82 6.47
CA ILE A 143 8.28 -8.55 7.67
C ILE A 143 7.85 -10.02 7.58
N ARG A 144 6.56 -10.28 7.28
CA ARG A 144 6.06 -11.66 7.10
C ARG A 144 6.76 -12.43 5.98
N LYS A 145 7.29 -11.76 4.95
CA LYS A 145 8.06 -12.43 3.88
C LYS A 145 9.48 -12.73 4.37
N GLN A 146 10.12 -11.79 5.07
CA GLN A 146 11.43 -11.97 5.68
C GLN A 146 11.41 -13.16 6.64
N ASP A 147 10.47 -13.20 7.59
CA ASP A 147 10.32 -14.31 8.54
C ASP A 147 10.14 -15.67 7.83
N LYS A 148 9.33 -15.72 6.78
CA LYS A 148 9.13 -16.94 5.97
C LYS A 148 10.39 -17.36 5.23
N SER A 149 11.20 -16.39 4.77
CA SER A 149 12.45 -16.65 4.08
C SER A 149 13.52 -17.17 5.05
N GLU A 150 13.63 -16.57 6.23
CA GLU A 150 14.54 -16.99 7.30
C GLU A 150 14.18 -18.37 7.85
N ALA A 151 12.89 -18.64 8.09
CA ALA A 151 12.42 -19.96 8.52
C ALA A 151 12.75 -21.05 7.48
N ARG A 152 12.72 -20.72 6.18
CA ARG A 152 13.14 -21.65 5.11
C ARG A 152 14.66 -21.82 5.07
N ALA A 153 15.41 -20.75 5.27
CA ALA A 153 16.87 -20.79 5.32
C ALA A 153 17.37 -21.66 6.50
N MET A 154 16.78 -21.50 7.70
CA MET A 154 17.10 -22.31 8.87
C MET A 154 16.77 -23.79 8.67
N LYS A 155 15.58 -24.10 8.12
CA LYS A 155 15.22 -25.48 7.76
C LYS A 155 16.17 -26.09 6.72
N SER A 156 16.67 -25.29 5.79
CA SER A 156 17.65 -25.76 4.80
C SER A 156 19.03 -26.01 5.41
N LYS A 157 19.46 -25.19 6.38
CA LYS A 157 20.74 -25.37 7.09
C LYS A 157 20.71 -26.65 7.93
N GLN A 158 19.64 -26.87 8.71
CA GLN A 158 19.45 -28.08 9.51
C GLN A 158 19.50 -29.36 8.65
N LYS A 159 18.87 -29.36 7.46
CA LYS A 159 18.92 -30.53 6.56
C LYS A 159 20.32 -30.83 6.01
N LYS A 160 21.16 -29.81 5.82
CA LYS A 160 22.53 -29.98 5.30
C LYS A 160 23.46 -30.53 6.37
N GLU A 161 23.33 -30.09 7.62
CA GLU A 161 24.14 -30.61 8.73
C GLU A 161 23.83 -32.07 9.04
N VAL A 162 22.56 -32.49 8.96
CA VAL A 162 22.16 -33.89 9.18
C VAL A 162 22.73 -34.85 8.11
N LEU A 163 23.05 -34.36 6.91
CA LEU A 163 23.54 -35.21 5.81
C LEU A 163 25.07 -35.33 5.72
N VAL A 164 25.83 -34.53 6.48
CA VAL A 164 27.31 -34.59 6.50
C VAL A 164 27.83 -35.59 7.55
N GLY A 165 26.95 -36.18 8.37
CA GLY A 165 27.27 -37.29 9.29
C GLY A 165 27.21 -38.70 8.66
N GLY A 166 27.38 -38.82 7.35
CA GLY A 166 27.37 -40.10 6.66
C GLY A 166 28.69 -40.85 6.78
N ARG A 167 28.71 -41.86 7.68
CA ARG A 167 29.56 -43.09 7.73
C ARG A 167 30.36 -43.36 9.02
N SER A 168 29.85 -43.00 10.19
CA SER A 168 30.18 -43.77 11.39
C SER A 168 28.97 -44.61 11.81
N ASN A 169 29.07 -45.93 11.65
CA ASN A 169 28.13 -46.93 12.18
C ASN A 169 28.20 -47.00 13.72
N ARG A 170 28.26 -45.86 14.41
CA ARG A 170 28.22 -45.80 15.86
C ARG A 170 26.77 -45.56 16.25
N ALA A 171 26.17 -46.56 16.90
CA ALA A 171 24.84 -46.44 17.47
C ALA A 171 24.77 -45.13 18.29
N PRO A 172 23.65 -44.37 18.23
CA PRO A 172 23.49 -43.19 19.06
C PRO A 172 23.56 -43.64 20.52
N GLU A 173 24.72 -43.50 21.14
CA GLU A 173 24.86 -43.63 22.59
C GLU A 173 23.91 -42.60 23.20
N SER A 174 23.01 -43.12 24.01
CA SER A 174 21.88 -42.46 24.62
C SER A 174 22.34 -41.31 25.51
N LEU A 175 22.54 -40.12 24.92
CA LEU A 175 22.60 -38.87 25.67
C LEU A 175 21.18 -38.42 25.97
N PHE A 176 20.55 -39.13 26.90
CA PHE A 176 19.52 -38.59 27.78
C PHE A 176 20.17 -37.53 28.66
N LEU A 177 20.48 -36.36 28.10
CA LEU A 177 20.71 -35.15 28.87
C LEU A 177 19.35 -34.54 29.17
N SER A 178 18.79 -35.00 30.28
CA SER A 178 17.74 -34.33 31.03
C SER A 178 18.19 -32.93 31.45
N THR A 179 17.90 -31.93 30.63
CA THR A 179 17.82 -30.54 31.12
C THR A 179 16.37 -30.18 31.39
N LEU A 180 15.89 -30.70 32.52
CA LEU A 180 14.81 -30.11 33.30
C LEU A 180 15.31 -28.75 33.82
N SER A 181 15.28 -27.71 33.00
CA SER A 181 15.38 -26.33 33.48
C SER A 181 13.99 -25.73 33.44
N GLY A 182 13.36 -25.71 34.62
CA GLY A 182 12.14 -24.95 34.86
C GLY A 182 12.43 -23.47 34.68
N SER A 183 11.89 -22.90 33.60
CA SER A 183 11.83 -21.45 33.44
C SER A 183 10.67 -20.95 34.29
N ASN A 184 11.03 -20.32 35.41
CA ASN A 184 10.12 -19.68 36.34
C ASN A 184 9.30 -18.61 35.61
N HIS A 185 8.01 -18.88 35.46
CA HIS A 185 6.98 -17.93 35.11
C HIS A 185 6.76 -16.99 36.30
N ALA A 186 7.68 -16.05 36.50
CA ALA A 186 7.55 -14.98 37.48
C ALA A 186 6.87 -13.78 36.80
N GLN A 187 5.67 -13.50 37.32
CA GLN A 187 4.94 -12.25 37.30
C GLN A 187 5.73 -11.03 36.80
N ASN A 188 5.19 -10.35 35.79
CA ASN A 188 5.13 -8.89 35.79
C ASN A 188 3.86 -8.44 35.05
N ASN A 189 3.03 -7.75 35.82
CA ASN A 189 1.93 -6.91 35.37
C ASN A 189 2.37 -5.99 34.23
N TYR A 190 1.53 -5.79 33.22
CA TYR A 190 0.80 -4.53 32.98
C TYR A 190 -0.02 -4.66 31.69
N ASP A 191 -1.23 -4.16 31.78
CA ASP A 191 -2.28 -4.09 30.78
C ASP A 191 -1.85 -3.43 29.45
N GLU A 192 -2.63 -3.73 28.39
CA GLU A 192 -3.23 -2.77 27.46
C GLU A 192 -3.14 -3.20 25.96
N GLU A 193 -4.23 -3.85 25.55
CA GLU A 193 -4.93 -3.77 24.26
C GLU A 193 -4.24 -4.15 22.93
N GLY A 194 -4.80 -5.19 22.30
CA GLY A 194 -4.67 -5.43 20.86
C GLY A 194 -4.85 -6.88 20.40
N ILE A 195 -5.68 -7.67 21.07
CA ILE A 195 -5.95 -9.07 20.71
C ILE A 195 -6.82 -9.10 19.44
N ASP A 196 -6.23 -9.58 18.34
CA ASP A 196 -6.92 -9.93 17.08
C ASP A 196 -7.96 -11.04 17.36
N SER A 197 -9.19 -10.64 17.72
CA SER A 197 -10.26 -11.50 18.26
C SER A 197 -10.96 -12.40 17.22
N ASN A 198 -10.31 -12.75 16.11
CA ASN A 198 -10.93 -13.60 15.07
C ASN A 198 -10.54 -15.08 15.15
N ASP A 199 -9.54 -15.46 15.96
CA ASP A 199 -9.18 -16.87 16.18
C ASP A 199 -9.74 -17.45 17.51
N ASP A 200 -10.15 -16.61 18.47
CA ASP A 200 -10.67 -17.07 19.77
C ASP A 200 -12.13 -17.56 19.73
N VAL A 201 -12.89 -17.21 18.69
CA VAL A 201 -14.26 -17.75 18.49
C VAL A 201 -14.22 -19.25 18.15
N ALA A 202 -13.11 -19.74 17.57
CA ALA A 202 -12.92 -21.16 17.31
C ALA A 202 -12.58 -21.95 18.59
N GLU A 203 -11.98 -21.30 19.59
CA GLU A 203 -11.64 -21.94 20.87
C GLU A 203 -12.84 -21.99 21.82
N PHE A 204 -13.74 -21.00 21.77
CA PHE A 204 -14.94 -20.92 22.61
C PHE A 204 -16.03 -21.97 22.28
N LEU A 205 -16.04 -22.56 21.07
CA LEU A 205 -16.98 -23.63 20.70
C LEU A 205 -16.53 -25.04 21.13
N GLY A 206 -15.47 -25.17 21.94
CA GLY A 206 -15.16 -26.42 22.65
C GLY A 206 -14.53 -27.53 21.80
N GLU A 207 -13.93 -27.20 20.65
CA GLU A 207 -13.20 -28.18 19.81
C GLU A 207 -11.74 -28.43 20.29
N SER A 208 -11.44 -28.25 21.58
CA SER A 208 -10.09 -28.45 22.13
C SER A 208 -9.89 -29.83 22.80
N LYS A 209 -10.62 -30.88 22.40
CA LYS A 209 -10.14 -32.25 22.64
C LYS A 209 -9.19 -32.62 21.52
N LYS A 210 -7.89 -32.70 21.85
CA LYS A 210 -6.79 -33.28 21.04
C LYS A 210 -7.14 -34.70 20.56
N LYS A 211 -8.05 -34.84 19.60
CA LYS A 211 -8.24 -36.07 18.84
C LYS A 211 -6.96 -36.23 18.02
N LYS A 212 -6.12 -37.20 18.39
CA LYS A 212 -4.96 -37.63 17.58
C LYS A 212 -5.43 -37.70 16.13
N ASN A 213 -4.88 -36.83 15.28
CA ASN A 213 -5.21 -36.78 13.87
C ASN A 213 -4.92 -38.16 13.29
N ARG A 214 -5.96 -38.97 13.03
CA ARG A 214 -5.77 -40.28 12.40
C ARG A 214 -5.07 -40.04 11.06
N PRO A 215 -4.01 -40.81 10.73
CA PRO A 215 -3.34 -40.69 9.45
C PRO A 215 -4.34 -40.61 8.30
N GLY A 216 -4.29 -39.55 7.51
CA GLY A 216 -5.20 -39.32 6.38
C GLY A 216 -6.34 -38.31 6.60
N GLN A 217 -6.60 -37.81 7.82
CA GLN A 217 -7.60 -36.73 8.00
C GLN A 217 -7.20 -35.44 7.30
N MET A 218 -5.93 -35.03 7.42
CA MET A 218 -5.41 -33.86 6.69
C MET A 218 -5.48 -34.03 5.17
N ALA A 219 -5.21 -35.23 4.65
CA ALA A 219 -5.33 -35.52 3.23
C ALA A 219 -6.79 -35.43 2.74
N ARG A 220 -7.76 -35.91 3.55
CA ARG A 220 -9.20 -35.77 3.25
C ARG A 220 -9.64 -34.31 3.31
N ARG A 221 -9.19 -33.54 4.30
CA ARG A 221 -9.49 -32.10 4.42
C ARG A 221 -8.92 -31.31 3.24
N GLN A 222 -7.67 -31.56 2.85
CA GLN A 222 -7.06 -30.94 1.67
C GLN A 222 -7.77 -31.33 0.37
N LYS A 223 -8.22 -32.60 0.25
CA LYS A 223 -9.00 -33.05 -0.91
C LYS A 223 -10.39 -32.39 -0.98
N ALA A 224 -11.05 -32.19 0.15
CA ALA A 224 -12.33 -31.47 0.22
C ALA A 224 -12.17 -30.00 -0.20
N ILE A 225 -11.15 -29.30 0.33
CA ILE A 225 -10.85 -27.91 -0.03
C ILE A 225 -10.55 -27.77 -1.53
N ARG A 226 -9.77 -28.70 -2.11
CA ARG A 226 -9.48 -28.68 -3.55
C ARG A 226 -10.75 -28.85 -4.39
N ARG A 227 -11.66 -29.72 -3.97
CA ARG A 227 -12.95 -29.95 -4.64
C ARG A 227 -13.88 -28.74 -4.55
N GLU A 228 -13.92 -28.05 -3.42
CA GLU A 228 -14.67 -26.78 -3.28
C GLU A 228 -14.12 -25.69 -4.19
N GLN A 229 -12.79 -25.56 -4.29
CA GLN A 229 -12.18 -24.58 -5.20
C GLN A 229 -12.50 -24.88 -6.66
N GLU A 230 -12.47 -26.15 -7.08
CA GLU A 230 -12.89 -26.58 -8.42
C GLU A 230 -14.36 -26.22 -8.69
N MET A 231 -15.26 -26.53 -7.76
CA MET A 231 -16.68 -26.18 -7.85
C MET A 231 -16.91 -24.66 -7.95
N LEU A 232 -16.17 -23.85 -7.18
CA LEU A 232 -16.26 -22.39 -7.24
C LEU A 232 -15.78 -21.85 -8.60
N THR A 233 -14.72 -22.44 -9.15
CA THR A 233 -14.22 -22.03 -10.48
C THR A 233 -15.19 -22.39 -11.60
N ASP A 234 -15.84 -23.55 -11.53
CA ASP A 234 -16.86 -23.96 -12.49
C ASP A 234 -18.13 -23.10 -12.38
N GLN A 235 -18.54 -22.72 -11.16
CA GLN A 235 -19.66 -21.81 -10.96
C GLN A 235 -19.37 -20.41 -11.56
N ARG A 236 -18.15 -19.88 -11.37
CA ARG A 236 -17.69 -18.65 -12.04
C ARG A 236 -17.64 -18.78 -13.55
N ARG A 237 -17.29 -19.96 -14.07
CA ARG A 237 -17.23 -20.22 -15.52
C ARG A 237 -18.64 -20.25 -16.12
N ARG A 238 -19.60 -20.85 -15.43
CA ARG A 238 -21.02 -20.87 -15.83
C ARG A 238 -21.68 -19.49 -15.81
N GLN A 239 -21.29 -18.61 -14.87
CA GLN A 239 -21.81 -17.23 -14.83
C GLN A 239 -21.17 -16.29 -15.88
N LYS A 240 -20.00 -16.63 -16.42
CA LYS A 240 -19.32 -15.81 -17.45
C LYS A 240 -19.81 -16.05 -18.88
N THR A 241 -20.60 -17.10 -19.13
CA THR A 241 -21.07 -17.45 -20.48
C THR A 241 -22.50 -17.04 -20.77
N THR A 242 -23.20 -16.33 -19.87
CA THR A 242 -24.63 -15.99 -20.07
C THR A 242 -24.89 -14.62 -20.71
N LYS A 243 -23.86 -13.90 -21.18
CA LYS A 243 -24.06 -12.58 -21.84
C LYS A 243 -24.22 -12.65 -23.37
N TYR A 244 -23.91 -13.78 -23.98
CA TYR A 244 -24.33 -14.09 -25.35
C TYR A 244 -25.19 -15.34 -25.26
N GLY A 245 -26.42 -15.25 -25.75
CA GLY A 245 -27.40 -16.34 -25.74
C GLY A 245 -26.88 -17.61 -26.46
N PRO A 246 -27.67 -18.69 -26.46
CA PRO A 246 -27.29 -19.94 -27.11
C PRO A 246 -27.13 -19.68 -28.62
N SER A 247 -25.90 -19.40 -29.05
CA SER A 247 -25.54 -19.35 -30.46
C SER A 247 -25.81 -20.73 -31.03
N ARG A 248 -26.76 -20.78 -31.96
CA ARG A 248 -27.02 -21.91 -32.85
C ARG A 248 -25.77 -22.17 -33.69
N CYS A 249 -24.78 -22.84 -33.13
CA CYS A 249 -23.76 -23.52 -33.92
C CYS A 249 -24.33 -24.90 -34.28
N THR A 250 -24.75 -25.00 -35.53
CA THR A 250 -25.03 -26.23 -36.24
C THR A 250 -23.93 -27.25 -35.97
N SER A 251 -24.32 -28.45 -35.57
CA SER A 251 -23.49 -29.64 -35.46
C SER A 251 -22.87 -29.97 -36.83
N ALA A 252 -21.58 -29.71 -36.99
CA ALA A 252 -20.79 -30.32 -38.06
C ALA A 252 -20.23 -31.67 -37.58
N PRO A 253 -20.32 -32.72 -38.40
CA PRO A 253 -20.00 -34.08 -37.97
C PRO A 253 -18.50 -34.32 -37.84
N ILE A 254 -18.21 -35.06 -36.77
CA ILE A 254 -17.03 -35.85 -36.42
C ILE A 254 -16.24 -36.31 -37.66
N SER A 255 -15.01 -35.82 -37.80
CA SER A 255 -13.96 -36.53 -38.52
C SER A 255 -12.96 -37.07 -37.50
N SER A 256 -13.01 -38.37 -37.29
CA SER A 256 -12.00 -39.15 -36.61
C SER A 256 -10.77 -39.31 -37.51
N LYS A 257 -9.57 -38.99 -37.02
CA LYS A 257 -8.34 -39.79 -37.15
C LYS A 257 -7.10 -38.93 -36.90
N LEU A 258 -6.08 -39.62 -36.37
CA LEU A 258 -4.66 -39.26 -36.26
C LEU A 258 -4.29 -38.28 -35.15
N SER A 259 -3.22 -38.46 -34.39
CA SER A 259 -2.36 -39.61 -34.07
C SER A 259 -1.45 -39.07 -32.97
N ARG A 260 -1.20 -39.86 -31.94
CA ARG A 260 -0.22 -39.57 -30.89
C ARG A 260 1.16 -39.27 -31.51
N SER A 261 1.77 -38.16 -31.12
CA SER A 261 3.23 -38.10 -30.98
C SER A 261 3.63 -37.23 -29.78
N LYS A 262 4.47 -37.83 -28.93
CA LYS A 262 5.23 -37.16 -27.86
C LYS A 262 6.26 -36.22 -28.49
N PRO A 263 6.66 -35.15 -27.79
CA PRO A 263 8.01 -34.63 -27.92
C PRO A 263 8.78 -34.79 -26.61
N THR A 264 9.78 -35.66 -26.67
CA THR A 264 10.95 -35.69 -25.80
C THR A 264 11.96 -34.64 -26.24
N GLY A 265 12.54 -33.90 -25.29
CA GLY A 265 13.97 -33.58 -25.32
C GLY A 265 14.42 -32.24 -25.91
N ARG A 266 15.03 -31.45 -25.01
CA ARG A 266 16.30 -30.70 -25.14
C ARG A 266 16.50 -29.65 -26.27
N ALA A 267 16.59 -28.41 -25.80
CA ALA A 267 17.79 -27.55 -25.75
C ALA A 267 18.39 -26.91 -27.03
N VAL A 268 18.82 -25.66 -26.78
CA VAL A 268 19.93 -24.90 -27.41
C VAL A 268 19.57 -23.96 -28.58
N SER A 269 19.69 -22.67 -28.24
CA SER A 269 20.25 -21.50 -28.94
C SER A 269 20.10 -21.33 -30.47
N ASN A 270 19.63 -20.15 -30.89
CA ASN A 270 20.47 -19.06 -31.39
C ASN A 270 19.64 -17.97 -32.09
N THR A 271 20.28 -16.81 -32.26
CA THR A 271 20.10 -15.88 -33.38
C THR A 271 19.12 -14.71 -33.18
N THR A 272 19.69 -13.62 -32.68
CA THR A 272 19.90 -12.36 -33.43
C THR A 272 18.82 -11.94 -34.42
N ARG A 273 18.19 -10.79 -34.14
CA ARG A 273 17.87 -9.83 -35.19
C ARG A 273 17.91 -8.40 -34.67
N TYR A 274 19.01 -7.73 -35.03
CA TYR A 274 19.10 -6.28 -35.17
C TYR A 274 18.03 -5.81 -36.16
N ILE A 275 17.27 -4.77 -35.80
CA ILE A 275 16.77 -3.80 -36.76
C ILE A 275 17.03 -2.42 -36.17
N ALA A 276 18.06 -1.78 -36.72
CA ALA A 276 18.29 -0.35 -36.70
C ALA A 276 17.63 0.26 -37.94
N ALA A 277 17.13 1.49 -37.79
CA ALA A 277 16.76 2.51 -38.80
C ALA A 277 15.50 3.24 -38.31
N SER A 278 15.34 4.56 -38.34
CA SER A 278 16.19 5.65 -38.84
C SER A 278 15.54 6.96 -38.33
N VAL A 279 16.36 7.91 -37.92
CA VAL A 279 16.01 9.32 -37.68
C VAL A 279 16.30 10.07 -38.99
N PRO A 280 15.54 11.15 -39.32
CA PRO A 280 16.18 12.47 -39.46
C PRO A 280 15.34 13.58 -38.79
N SER A 281 15.97 14.48 -38.01
CA SER A 281 16.51 15.81 -38.42
C SER A 281 15.46 16.93 -38.19
N GLU A 282 15.61 17.70 -37.11
CA GLU A 282 16.07 19.12 -37.08
C GLU A 282 15.17 20.13 -37.82
N ARG A 283 14.62 21.10 -37.07
CA ARG A 283 15.01 22.53 -37.18
C ARG A 283 14.30 23.42 -36.14
N THR A 284 15.14 24.17 -35.45
CA THR A 284 15.04 25.54 -34.93
C THR A 284 13.75 26.35 -35.12
N GLY A 285 13.26 26.89 -33.99
CA GLY A 285 13.06 28.33 -33.77
C GLY A 285 11.84 29.02 -34.39
N ALA A 286 10.91 29.47 -33.54
CA ALA A 286 10.41 30.86 -33.50
C ALA A 286 9.21 30.99 -32.56
N LYS A 287 9.23 32.04 -31.71
CA LYS A 287 8.03 32.62 -31.07
C LYS A 287 7.05 33.04 -32.16
N LEU A 288 5.75 32.84 -31.93
CA LEU A 288 4.65 33.79 -32.18
C LEU A 288 3.33 33.18 -31.64
N LYS A 289 2.60 33.97 -30.82
CA LYS A 289 1.14 33.81 -30.60
C LYS A 289 0.45 34.21 -31.92
N PRO A 290 -0.65 33.56 -32.36
CA PRO A 290 -1.99 34.02 -31.95
C PRO A 290 -3.09 32.94 -31.95
N GLY A 291 -4.30 33.32 -31.47
CA GLY A 291 -5.56 32.81 -32.02
C GLY A 291 -6.20 31.60 -31.33
N SER A 292 -7.17 31.87 -30.46
CA SER A 292 -8.19 30.92 -30.01
C SER A 292 -9.04 30.45 -31.20
N CYS A 293 -8.85 29.19 -31.63
CA CYS A 293 -9.78 28.51 -32.53
C CYS A 293 -10.51 27.41 -31.74
N ILE A 294 -11.83 27.57 -31.60
CA ILE A 294 -12.73 26.57 -31.03
C ILE A 294 -12.77 25.40 -32.01
N THR A 295 -12.03 24.35 -31.69
CA THR A 295 -12.16 23.05 -32.34
C THR A 295 -13.04 22.18 -31.44
N THR A 296 -14.23 21.84 -31.94
CA THR A 296 -15.08 20.81 -31.34
C THR A 296 -14.30 19.48 -31.34
N PRO A 297 -14.02 18.88 -30.18
CA PRO A 297 -13.32 17.60 -30.15
C PRO A 297 -14.24 16.51 -30.71
N VAL A 298 -13.84 15.93 -31.83
CA VAL A 298 -14.40 14.67 -32.33
C VAL A 298 -14.07 13.60 -31.29
N ASN A 299 -15.06 13.29 -30.44
CA ASN A 299 -14.98 12.27 -29.40
C ASN A 299 -14.99 10.87 -30.01
N ASN A 300 -13.83 10.42 -30.51
CA ASN A 300 -13.55 8.99 -30.67
C ASN A 300 -13.05 8.43 -29.33
N ASP A 301 -13.86 8.57 -28.28
CA ASP A 301 -13.63 7.87 -27.03
C ASP A 301 -13.93 6.40 -27.24
N HIS A 302 -12.97 5.53 -26.87
CA HIS A 302 -13.15 4.09 -26.95
C HIS A 302 -14.43 3.67 -26.18
N PRO A 303 -15.27 2.74 -26.69
CA PRO A 303 -16.58 2.42 -26.09
C PRO A 303 -16.52 1.97 -24.62
N SER A 304 -15.37 1.41 -24.19
CA SER A 304 -15.13 1.07 -22.78
C SER A 304 -15.04 2.30 -21.85
N TRP A 305 -14.64 3.47 -22.38
CA TRP A 305 -14.52 4.70 -21.62
C TRP A 305 -15.86 5.41 -21.46
N GLN A 306 -16.69 5.42 -22.52
CA GLN A 306 -18.08 5.84 -22.44
C GLN A 306 -18.87 5.02 -21.41
N ALA A 307 -18.72 3.69 -21.42
CA ALA A 307 -19.38 2.82 -20.45
C ALA A 307 -18.96 3.12 -18.99
N LYS A 308 -17.67 3.39 -18.77
CA LYS A 308 -17.14 3.73 -17.44
C LYS A 308 -17.63 5.10 -16.96
N ARG A 309 -17.80 6.06 -17.88
CA ARG A 309 -18.33 7.39 -17.59
C ARG A 309 -19.82 7.33 -17.23
N MET A 310 -20.61 6.56 -17.98
CA MET A 310 -22.04 6.35 -17.69
C MET A 310 -22.28 5.68 -16.34
N LEU A 311 -21.47 4.68 -15.96
CA LEU A 311 -21.55 4.06 -14.63
C LEU A 311 -21.30 5.08 -13.52
N LYS A 312 -20.28 5.92 -13.69
CA LYS A 312 -19.91 6.95 -12.72
C LYS A 312 -20.97 8.06 -12.61
N GLU A 313 -21.65 8.41 -13.71
CA GLU A 313 -22.76 9.35 -13.69
C GLU A 313 -24.01 8.77 -13.00
N LYS A 314 -24.31 7.48 -13.21
CA LYS A 314 -25.40 6.80 -12.49
C LYS A 314 -25.14 6.75 -10.98
N GLU A 315 -23.92 6.45 -10.54
CA GLU A 315 -23.54 6.50 -9.12
C GLU A 315 -23.70 7.92 -8.54
N ARG A 316 -23.35 8.95 -9.32
CA ARG A 316 -23.49 10.34 -8.89
C ARG A 316 -24.95 10.77 -8.73
N LEU A 317 -25.84 10.30 -9.60
CA LEU A 317 -27.28 10.56 -9.50
C LEU A 317 -27.93 9.84 -8.31
N LEU A 318 -27.47 8.63 -7.99
CA LEU A 318 -27.92 7.90 -6.79
C LEU A 318 -27.54 8.62 -5.48
N ILE A 319 -26.36 9.23 -5.43
CA ILE A 319 -25.90 10.01 -4.26
C ILE A 319 -26.60 11.37 -4.17
N ALA A 320 -26.99 11.94 -5.31
CA ALA A 320 -27.68 13.23 -5.39
C ALA A 320 -29.21 13.11 -5.20
N ALA A 321 -29.74 11.92 -4.93
CA ALA A 321 -31.13 11.77 -4.53
C ALA A 321 -31.37 12.58 -3.24
N PRO A 322 -32.26 13.59 -3.26
CA PRO A 322 -32.43 14.49 -2.14
C PRO A 322 -32.97 13.73 -0.93
N VAL A 323 -32.12 13.61 0.09
CA VAL A 323 -32.47 13.19 1.44
C VAL A 323 -33.59 14.11 1.95
N GLY A 324 -34.79 13.54 2.02
CA GLY A 324 -35.94 13.98 2.83
C GLY A 324 -36.28 15.46 2.83
N LYS A 325 -37.35 15.85 2.13
CA LYS A 325 -38.10 17.07 2.46
C LYS A 325 -38.47 17.01 3.94
N LYS A 326 -37.94 17.95 4.74
CA LYS A 326 -38.39 18.17 6.12
C LYS A 326 -39.89 18.46 6.11
N ILE A 327 -40.67 17.55 6.65
CA ILE A 327 -42.08 17.78 7.00
C ILE A 327 -42.05 18.82 8.11
N ARG A 328 -42.55 20.04 7.85
CA ARG A 328 -42.90 20.99 8.90
C ARG A 328 -44.34 20.68 9.28
N PHE A 329 -44.56 20.29 10.54
CA PHE A 329 -45.90 20.31 11.11
C PHE A 329 -46.27 21.79 11.28
N GLY A 330 -47.40 22.18 10.69
CA GLY A 330 -48.01 23.46 11.01
C GLY A 330 -48.54 23.39 12.43
N ASP A 331 -48.12 24.35 13.26
CA ASP A 331 -48.86 24.70 14.45
C ASP A 331 -50.09 25.49 13.97
N ASP A 332 -51.22 24.80 13.85
CA ASP A 332 -52.53 25.43 13.72
C ASP A 332 -53.11 25.62 15.14
N GLU A 333 -53.77 26.77 15.28
CA GLU A 333 -54.21 27.52 16.48
C GLU A 333 -54.96 26.76 17.58
#